data_AF-A0A1Y2JQK0-F1
#
_entry.id   AF-A0A1Y2JQK0-F1
#
_cell.length_a   1.000
_cell.length_b   1.000
_cell.length_c   1.000
_cell.angle_alpha   90.00
_cell.angle_beta   90.00
_cell.angle_gamma   90.00
#
_symmetry.space_group_name_H-M   'P 1'
#
loop_
_entity.id
_entity.type
_entity.pdbx_description
1 polymer ?
#
loop_
_entity_poly.entity_id
_entity_poly.type
_entity_poly.pdbx_seq_one_letter_code
_entity_poly.pdbx_strand_id
1 'polypeptide(L)'
;MELADWGENSTGDISVASGDSCIFPITLRGAASSSEISQKPAHGKLKKLNVATYEYRTKARYKGSDTFAIKATGKGPKASGTSVITVHATIK
;
A
#
# COMPACT_ATOMS: atom_id res chain seq x y z
N MET A 1 -0.49 5.81 -18.77
CA MET A 1 -1.16 5.27 -17.57
C MET A 1 -1.39 6.44 -16.64
N GLU A 2 -2.63 6.92 -16.52
CA GLU A 2 -2.97 8.05 -15.64
C GLU A 2 -3.01 7.53 -14.20
N LEU A 3 -2.15 8.05 -13.32
CA LEU A 3 -2.21 7.75 -11.89
C LEU A 3 -3.51 8.32 -11.33
N ALA A 4 -4.17 7.58 -10.43
CA ALA A 4 -5.35 8.08 -9.72
C ALA A 4 -5.00 9.36 -8.93
N ASP A 5 -5.95 10.28 -8.87
CA ASP A 5 -5.87 11.47 -8.01
C ASP A 5 -6.47 11.16 -6.62
N TRP A 6 -6.33 12.09 -5.69
CA TRP A 6 -6.80 11.93 -4.31
C TRP A 6 -8.31 12.01 -4.19
N GLY A 7 -8.87 11.26 -3.23
CA GLY A 7 -10.32 11.21 -2.97
C GLY A 7 -11.02 10.00 -3.60
N GLU A 8 -10.31 9.24 -4.42
CA GLU A 8 -10.77 7.99 -5.01
C GLU A 8 -9.99 6.80 -4.43
N ASN A 9 -10.66 5.67 -4.23
CA ASN A 9 -10.00 4.44 -3.79
C ASN A 9 -9.21 3.83 -4.95
N SER A 10 -8.08 3.18 -4.62
CA SER A 10 -7.21 2.59 -5.62
C SER A 10 -6.75 1.20 -5.20
N THR A 11 -6.26 0.42 -6.15
CA THR A 11 -5.64 -0.89 -5.89
C THR A 11 -4.18 -0.88 -6.34
N GLY A 12 -3.36 -1.71 -5.70
CA GLY A 12 -1.97 -1.95 -6.11
C GLY A 12 -1.58 -3.40 -5.91
N ASP A 13 -0.67 -3.89 -6.74
CA ASP A 13 -0.20 -5.27 -6.68
C ASP A 13 1.30 -5.30 -6.41
N ILE A 14 1.72 -6.20 -5.51
CA ILE A 14 3.14 -6.46 -5.24
C ILE A 14 3.42 -7.96 -5.33
N SER A 15 4.64 -8.31 -5.73
CA SER A 15 5.13 -9.70 -5.70
C SER A 15 6.38 -9.77 -4.82
N VAL A 16 6.40 -10.68 -3.85
CA VAL A 16 7.48 -10.81 -2.86
C VAL A 16 7.79 -12.29 -2.64
N ALA A 17 9.07 -12.64 -2.49
CA ALA A 17 9.44 -14.02 -2.16
C ALA A 17 9.10 -14.34 -0.69
N SER A 18 8.78 -15.61 -0.42
CA SER A 18 8.49 -16.09 0.92
C SER A 18 9.66 -15.90 1.88
N GLY A 19 9.43 -15.19 2.99
CA GLY A 19 10.43 -14.84 3.99
C GLY A 19 11.08 -13.46 3.80
N ASP A 20 10.89 -12.84 2.63
CA ASP A 20 11.48 -11.55 2.28
C ASP A 20 10.57 -10.36 2.61
N SER A 21 11.10 -9.15 2.41
CA SER A 21 10.37 -7.89 2.49
C SER A 21 10.37 -7.12 1.17
N CYS A 22 9.38 -6.26 1.01
CA CYS A 22 9.21 -5.34 -0.10
C CYS A 22 8.90 -3.95 0.45
N ILE A 23 9.72 -2.98 0.08
CA ILE A 23 9.47 -1.57 0.36
C ILE A 23 8.80 -0.97 -0.86
N PHE A 24 7.64 -0.34 -0.67
CA PHE A 24 6.89 0.28 -1.75
C PHE A 24 6.30 1.64 -1.31
N PRO A 25 6.22 2.61 -2.23
CA PRO A 25 5.52 3.85 -2.00
C PRO A 25 4.03 3.76 -2.37
N ILE A 26 3.21 4.63 -1.78
CA ILE A 26 1.89 4.99 -2.30
C ILE A 26 2.11 5.92 -3.50
N THR A 27 1.51 5.59 -4.64
CA THR A 27 1.69 6.32 -5.91
C THR A 27 0.38 6.94 -6.38
N LEU A 28 -0.13 7.91 -5.62
CA LEU A 28 -1.21 8.81 -6.07
C LEU A 28 -0.60 10.12 -6.59
N ARG A 29 -1.28 10.81 -7.50
CA ARG A 29 -0.77 12.08 -8.05
C ARG A 29 -0.60 13.12 -6.95
N GLY A 30 0.56 13.78 -6.92
CA GLY A 30 0.87 14.79 -5.91
C GLY A 30 1.47 14.20 -4.64
N ALA A 31 1.07 14.72 -3.48
CA ALA A 31 1.70 14.39 -2.20
C ALA A 31 0.69 13.95 -1.14
N ALA A 32 1.07 12.90 -0.40
CA ALA A 32 0.37 12.45 0.79
C ALA A 32 0.74 13.35 1.98
N SER A 33 -0.24 13.84 2.73
CA SER A 33 -0.06 14.60 3.96
C SER A 33 -0.19 13.74 5.22
N SER A 34 -1.01 12.68 5.16
CA SER A 34 -1.15 11.71 6.25
C SER A 34 -1.45 10.32 5.71
N SER A 35 -1.20 9.30 6.52
CA SER A 35 -1.53 7.92 6.17
C SER A 35 -1.54 7.00 7.39
N GLU A 36 -2.29 5.92 7.31
CA GLU A 36 -2.40 4.91 8.34
C GLU A 36 -2.74 3.55 7.74
N ILE A 37 -2.36 2.49 8.46
CA ILE A 37 -2.73 1.12 8.08
C ILE A 37 -4.18 0.92 8.53
N SER A 38 -5.11 0.86 7.59
CA SER A 38 -6.54 0.66 7.88
C SER A 38 -6.92 -0.82 7.99
N GLN A 39 -6.23 -1.69 7.25
CA GLN A 39 -6.36 -3.14 7.35
C GLN A 39 -4.98 -3.79 7.34
N LYS A 40 -4.71 -4.66 8.33
CA LYS A 40 -3.45 -5.39 8.43
C LYS A 40 -3.45 -6.64 7.54
N PRO A 41 -2.29 -7.05 7.01
CA PRO A 41 -2.14 -8.33 6.31
C PRO A 41 -2.40 -9.52 7.23
N ALA A 42 -2.86 -10.64 6.64
CA ALA A 42 -3.08 -11.90 7.34
C ALA A 42 -1.82 -12.80 7.34
N HIS A 43 -1.00 -12.72 6.30
CA HIS A 43 0.14 -13.61 6.05
C HIS A 43 1.49 -12.89 6.00
N GLY A 44 1.55 -11.68 6.56
CA GLY A 44 2.76 -10.90 6.71
C GLY A 44 2.63 -9.82 7.78
N LYS A 45 3.54 -8.86 7.75
CA LYS A 45 3.53 -7.67 8.60
C LYS A 45 3.72 -6.45 7.72
N LEU A 46 2.84 -5.48 7.87
CA LEU A 46 2.97 -4.18 7.22
C LEU A 46 3.45 -3.14 8.23
N LYS A 47 4.51 -2.42 7.87
CA LYS A 47 5.10 -1.35 8.68
C LYS A 47 5.09 -0.06 7.88
N LYS A 48 4.59 1.01 8.48
CA LYS A 48 4.72 2.37 7.94
C LYS A 48 6.15 2.86 8.21
N LEU A 49 6.90 3.19 7.15
CA LEU A 49 8.25 3.77 7.27
C LEU A 49 8.18 5.31 7.31
N ASN A 50 7.33 5.91 6.48
CA ASN A 50 7.01 7.33 6.49
C ASN A 50 5.59 7.55 5.95
N VAL A 51 5.18 8.81 5.73
CA VAL A 51 3.82 9.15 5.26
C VAL A 51 3.43 8.46 3.94
N ALA A 52 4.36 8.23 3.02
CA ALA A 52 4.04 7.64 1.73
C ALA A 52 4.71 6.28 1.48
N THR A 53 5.55 5.78 2.39
CA THR A 53 6.37 4.58 2.18
C THR A 53 6.10 3.53 3.24
N TYR A 54 5.92 2.28 2.79
CA TYR A 54 5.62 1.13 3.62
C TYR A 54 6.58 -0.01 3.33
N GLU A 55 6.83 -0.83 4.33
CA GLU A 55 7.54 -2.10 4.22
C GLU A 55 6.54 -3.23 4.52
N TYR A 56 6.37 -4.13 3.56
CA TYR A 56 5.65 -5.38 3.75
C TYR A 56 6.65 -6.53 3.89
N ARG A 57 6.59 -7.27 5.01
CA ARG A 57 7.41 -8.45 5.26
C ARG A 57 6.53 -9.69 5.31
N THR A 58 6.82 -10.66 4.46
CA THR A 58 6.04 -11.90 4.37
C THR A 58 6.35 -12.84 5.54
N LYS A 59 5.41 -13.73 5.87
CA LYS A 59 5.69 -14.85 6.78
C LYS A 59 6.51 -15.90 6.04
N ALA A 60 7.66 -16.28 6.60
CA ALA A 60 8.50 -17.32 6.03
C ALA A 60 7.74 -18.63 5.81
N ARG A 61 8.02 -19.30 4.68
CA ARG A 61 7.41 -20.56 4.22
C ARG A 61 5.92 -20.48 3.83
N TYR A 62 5.29 -19.32 3.91
CA TYR A 62 3.97 -19.12 3.31
C TYR A 62 4.10 -18.78 1.83
N LYS A 63 3.25 -19.37 0.98
CA LYS A 63 3.07 -19.01 -0.43
C LYS A 63 1.57 -18.85 -0.68
N GLY A 64 1.20 -17.85 -1.47
CA GLY A 64 -0.21 -17.51 -1.70
C GLY A 64 -0.45 -16.01 -1.78
N SER A 65 -1.69 -15.60 -1.55
CA SER A 65 -2.11 -14.20 -1.60
C SER A 65 -2.25 -13.61 -0.20
N ASP A 66 -1.92 -12.34 -0.07
CA ASP A 66 -2.23 -11.54 1.12
C ASP A 66 -2.85 -10.20 0.70
N THR A 67 -3.64 -9.60 1.57
CA THR A 67 -4.36 -8.35 1.27
C THR A 67 -4.38 -7.45 2.48
N PHE A 68 -4.08 -6.18 2.25
CA PHE A 68 -4.08 -5.14 3.27
C PHE A 68 -4.47 -3.81 2.66
N ALA A 69 -4.86 -2.86 3.50
CA ALA A 69 -5.31 -1.55 3.06
C ALA A 69 -4.63 -0.42 3.83
N ILE A 70 -4.34 0.65 3.11
CA ILE A 70 -3.75 1.87 3.62
C ILE A 70 -4.73 3.00 3.35
N LYS A 71 -5.12 3.73 4.39
CA LYS A 71 -5.89 4.96 4.25
C LYS A 71 -4.92 6.12 4.24
N ALA A 72 -4.97 6.96 3.21
CA ALA A 72 -4.08 8.10 3.08
C ALA A 72 -4.87 9.34 2.68
N THR A 73 -4.43 10.50 3.16
CA THR A 73 -4.97 11.80 2.77
C THR A 73 -3.87 12.58 2.07
N GLY A 74 -4.25 13.29 1.00
CA GLY A 74 -3.28 14.08 0.24
C GLY A 74 -3.94 15.02 -0.75
N LYS A 75 -3.09 15.66 -1.55
CA LYS A 75 -3.48 16.62 -2.57
C LYS A 75 -2.67 16.40 -3.83
N GLY A 76 -3.38 16.29 -4.94
CA GLY A 76 -2.86 16.24 -6.28
C GLY A 76 -3.20 17.50 -7.08
N PRO A 77 -2.87 17.52 -8.37
CA PRO A 77 -3.07 18.67 -9.23
C PRO A 77 -4.55 18.99 -9.48
N LYS A 78 -5.43 17.98 -9.50
CA LYS A 78 -6.86 18.17 -9.81
C LYS A 78 -7.75 17.99 -8.57
N ALA A 79 -7.34 17.17 -7.60
CA ALA A 79 -8.17 16.88 -6.43
C ALA A 79 -7.36 16.80 -5.11
N SER A 80 -8.07 16.83 -4.00
CA SER A 80 -7.55 16.52 -2.67
C SER A 80 -8.58 15.70 -1.92
N GLY A 81 -8.12 14.81 -1.05
CA GLY A 81 -9.06 13.98 -0.31
C GLY A 81 -8.38 12.81 0.37
N THR A 82 -9.22 11.94 0.92
CA THR A 82 -8.79 10.69 1.53
C THR A 82 -9.09 9.54 0.57
N SER A 83 -8.10 8.71 0.35
CA SER A 83 -8.16 7.52 -0.49
C SER A 83 -7.84 6.28 0.33
N VAL A 84 -8.54 5.18 0.07
CA VAL A 84 -8.15 3.85 0.55
C VAL A 84 -7.44 3.12 -0.57
N ILE A 85 -6.18 2.77 -0.33
CA ILE A 85 -5.35 1.97 -1.24
C ILE A 85 -5.38 0.52 -0.74
N THR A 86 -6.02 -0.36 -1.49
CA THR A 86 -5.99 -1.81 -1.23
C THR A 86 -4.82 -2.43 -1.98
N VAL A 87 -3.96 -3.15 -1.27
CA VAL A 87 -2.80 -3.80 -1.86
C VAL A 87 -2.98 -5.31 -1.84
N HIS A 88 -2.82 -5.94 -3.00
CA HIS A 88 -2.78 -7.39 -3.15
C HIS A 88 -1.33 -7.84 -3.28
N ALA A 89 -0.86 -8.64 -2.32
CA ALA A 89 0.48 -9.20 -2.33
C ALA A 89 0.44 -10.65 -2.81
N THR A 90 1.23 -10.96 -3.84
CA THR A 90 1.50 -12.33 -4.27
C THR A 90 2.82 -12.80 -3.66
N ILE A 91 2.77 -13.85 -2.84
CA ILE A 91 3.91 -14.41 -2.12
C ILE A 91 4.34 -15.70 -2.81
N LYS A 92 5.56 -15.70 -3.36
CA LYS A 92 6.11 -16.77 -4.21
C LYS A 92 7.17 -17.61 -3.54
#